data_AF-A0A0W0Z347-F1
#
_entry.id   AF-A0A0W0Z347-F1
#
_cell.length_a   1.000
_cell.length_b   1.000
_cell.length_c   1.000
_cell.angle_alpha   90.00
_cell.angle_beta   90.00
_cell.angle_gamma   90.00
#
_symmetry.space_group_name_H-M   'P 1'
#
loop_
_entity.id
_entity.type
_entity.pdbx_description
1 polymer ?
#
loop_
_entity_poly.entity_id
_entity_poly.type
_entity_poly.pdbx_seq_one_letter_code
_entity_poly.pdbx_strand_id
1 'polypeptide(L)'
;MKIYLNQSNCRATLFSLQAFLKKVKSPLHPLDKDDWEQNIVITFDKNIPPSLQREIISCLNELCLELEQKKMAINLCFYKTKNIAQEIKKYILVENKVLCRHLVSGFEELIVSSNELADYVLEDSELSNLLNSIEKSLFSLSNVEFIPLIQTFPSSCFACSILMVLKELKLINEPTRTQELQIYKQIWLEPGEQADIEKVILYLSQYKIKMIGLDFVEKTDDLLDLSNRIKNSRPELSQHIINQYTLFHQNKNKINQYSVLKIEDPYSINNEFFKGGFTFLISRSSSSQGLHVLFARVWQEQFQVIDPENGEVKMYPSFEEYYDSFENFSKAFTGVALHVVSNSNLI
;
A
#
# COMPACT_ATOMS: atom_id res chain seq x y z
N MET A 1 -1.24 27.39 -3.61
CA MET A 1 -0.52 27.54 -4.89
C MET A 1 -0.38 26.18 -5.58
N LYS A 2 -0.88 26.02 -6.82
CA LYS A 2 -0.65 24.82 -7.64
C LYS A 2 0.44 25.10 -8.67
N ILE A 3 1.49 24.29 -8.67
CA ILE A 3 2.66 24.39 -9.53
C ILE A 3 2.73 23.13 -10.37
N TYR A 4 2.68 23.29 -11.68
CA TYR A 4 3.07 22.23 -12.62
C TYR A 4 4.52 22.46 -13.01
N LEU A 5 5.45 21.60 -12.62
CA LEU A 5 6.85 21.72 -12.99
C LEU A 5 7.12 20.96 -14.28
N ASN A 6 7.67 21.63 -15.28
CA ASN A 6 8.18 21.05 -16.51
C ASN A 6 9.43 21.78 -16.98
N GLN A 7 10.16 21.20 -17.94
CA GLN A 7 11.44 21.75 -18.40
C GLN A 7 11.36 23.24 -18.81
N SER A 8 10.24 23.70 -19.37
CA SER A 8 10.10 25.08 -19.84
C SER A 8 9.82 26.09 -18.73
N ASN A 9 9.27 25.67 -17.59
CA ASN A 9 8.87 26.58 -16.50
C ASN A 9 9.63 26.40 -15.18
N CYS A 10 10.51 25.40 -15.06
CA CYS A 10 11.28 25.14 -13.83
C CYS A 10 12.05 26.37 -13.34
N ARG A 11 12.73 27.09 -14.24
CA ARG A 11 13.51 28.29 -13.88
C ARG A 11 12.63 29.43 -13.39
N ALA A 12 11.54 29.71 -14.11
CA ALA A 12 10.59 30.75 -13.71
C ALA A 12 9.95 30.44 -12.35
N THR A 13 9.64 29.16 -12.11
CA THR A 13 9.11 28.69 -10.83
C THR A 13 10.14 28.86 -9.71
N LEU A 14 11.40 28.46 -9.95
CA LEU A 14 12.47 28.63 -8.98
C LEU A 14 12.65 30.11 -8.60
N PHE A 15 12.69 31.03 -9.58
CA PHE A 15 12.78 32.47 -9.29
C PHE A 15 11.58 32.96 -8.48
N SER A 16 10.38 32.46 -8.76
CA SER A 16 9.16 32.82 -8.01
C SER A 16 9.24 32.33 -6.56
N LEU A 17 9.70 31.09 -6.35
CA LEU A 17 9.91 30.52 -5.01
C LEU A 17 11.00 31.28 -4.23
N GLN A 18 12.12 31.62 -4.89
CA GLN A 18 13.20 32.40 -4.27
C GLN A 18 12.75 33.83 -3.90
N ALA A 19 11.98 34.48 -4.78
CA ALA A 19 11.41 35.79 -4.48
C ALA A 19 10.43 35.71 -3.31
N PHE A 20 9.63 34.64 -3.25
CA PHE A 20 8.72 34.39 -2.14
C PHE A 20 9.48 34.15 -0.83
N LEU A 21 10.48 33.27 -0.84
CA LEU A 21 11.36 33.01 0.29
C LEU A 21 12.01 34.30 0.82
N LYS A 22 12.48 35.17 -0.08
CA LYS A 22 13.07 36.47 0.30
C LYS A 22 12.05 37.37 1.00
N LYS A 23 10.78 37.37 0.59
CA LYS A 23 9.71 38.09 1.27
C LYS A 23 9.46 37.51 2.66
N VAL A 24 9.38 36.17 2.78
CA VAL A 24 9.20 35.48 4.06
C VAL A 24 10.35 35.76 5.01
N LYS A 25 11.60 35.78 4.55
CA LYS A 25 12.78 36.12 5.40
C LYS A 25 12.79 37.59 5.86
N SER A 26 12.07 38.49 5.18
CA SER A 26 12.06 39.91 5.54
C SER A 26 11.30 40.14 6.87
N PRO A 27 11.90 40.82 7.87
CA PRO A 27 11.24 41.14 9.13
C PRO A 27 10.21 42.28 9.02
N LEU A 28 10.24 43.05 7.92
CA LEU A 28 9.52 44.32 7.75
C LEU A 28 8.21 44.20 6.94
N HIS A 29 7.91 43.04 6.37
CA HIS A 29 6.64 42.83 5.66
C HIS A 29 5.68 42.06 6.57
N PRO A 30 4.59 42.68 7.06
CA PRO A 30 3.47 41.90 7.56
C PRO A 30 2.98 41.03 6.41
N LEU A 31 3.07 39.71 6.57
CA LEU A 31 2.46 38.76 5.64
C LEU A 31 0.94 38.90 5.81
N ASP A 32 0.23 39.20 4.72
CA ASP A 32 -1.21 39.46 4.76
C ASP A 32 -1.95 38.20 5.19
N LYS A 33 -3.13 38.33 5.82
CA LYS A 33 -3.91 37.19 6.37
C LYS A 33 -4.21 36.08 5.36
N ASP A 34 -4.20 36.39 4.07
CA ASP A 34 -4.38 35.44 2.96
C ASP A 34 -3.10 34.62 2.64
N ASP A 35 -1.94 34.99 3.19
CA ASP A 35 -0.66 34.29 3.02
C ASP A 35 -0.48 33.07 3.96
N TRP A 36 -1.42 32.81 4.89
CA TRP A 36 -1.19 31.98 6.08
C TRP A 36 -1.49 30.49 5.91
N GLU A 37 -2.19 30.10 4.84
CA GLU A 37 -2.41 28.70 4.49
C GLU A 37 -1.85 28.40 3.10
N GLN A 38 -0.54 28.17 3.06
CA GLN A 38 0.12 27.84 1.82
C GLN A 38 0.06 26.34 1.59
N ASN A 39 -1.00 25.92 0.91
CA ASN A 39 -1.04 24.63 0.24
C ASN A 39 -0.22 24.75 -1.05
N ILE A 40 1.05 24.32 -1.04
CA ILE A 40 1.88 24.24 -2.24
C ILE A 40 1.74 22.83 -2.81
N VAL A 41 1.12 22.75 -3.97
CA VAL A 41 0.97 21.50 -4.71
C VAL A 41 1.93 21.51 -5.88
N ILE A 42 2.83 20.53 -5.96
CA ILE A 42 3.82 20.41 -7.02
C ILE A 42 3.59 19.13 -7.80
N THR A 43 3.36 19.27 -9.10
CA THR A 43 3.29 18.14 -10.03
C THR A 43 4.55 18.09 -10.87
N PHE A 44 5.32 17.01 -10.77
CA PHE A 44 6.58 16.84 -11.53
C PHE A 44 6.30 16.23 -12.90
N ASP A 45 6.67 16.93 -13.98
CA ASP A 45 6.66 16.38 -15.34
C ASP A 45 7.93 15.57 -15.63
N LYS A 46 7.89 14.81 -16.73
CA LYS A 46 9.05 14.08 -17.24
C LYS A 46 10.14 15.06 -17.69
N ASN A 47 11.39 14.60 -17.67
CA ASN A 47 12.56 15.30 -18.23
C ASN A 47 12.97 16.61 -17.54
N ILE A 48 12.59 16.84 -16.27
CA ILE A 48 13.17 17.93 -15.49
C ILE A 48 14.61 17.55 -15.11
N PRO A 49 15.63 18.36 -15.44
CA PRO A 49 17.01 18.08 -15.05
C PRO A 49 17.17 17.92 -13.54
N PRO A 50 17.90 16.90 -13.03
CA PRO A 50 18.09 16.68 -11.59
C PRO A 50 18.66 17.91 -10.86
N SER A 51 19.54 18.68 -11.50
CA SER A 51 20.06 19.94 -10.95
C SER A 51 18.95 20.94 -10.62
N LEU A 52 17.99 21.15 -11.53
CA LEU A 52 16.86 22.04 -11.31
C LEU A 52 15.88 21.48 -10.27
N GLN A 53 15.66 20.16 -10.25
CA GLN A 53 14.89 19.55 -9.17
C GLN A 53 15.55 19.82 -7.81
N ARG A 54 16.87 19.67 -7.71
CA ARG A 54 17.64 19.94 -6.49
C ARG A 54 17.49 21.38 -6.00
N GLU A 55 17.64 22.34 -6.89
CA GLU A 55 17.50 23.77 -6.56
C GLU A 55 16.09 24.10 -6.06
N ILE A 56 15.05 23.53 -6.69
CA ILE A 56 13.66 23.71 -6.26
C ILE A 56 13.43 23.08 -4.89
N ILE A 57 13.89 21.84 -4.67
CA ILE A 57 13.77 21.15 -3.38
C ILE A 57 14.50 21.91 -2.26
N SER A 58 15.72 22.38 -2.53
CA SER A 58 16.49 23.18 -1.56
C SER A 58 15.75 24.47 -1.19
N CYS A 59 15.19 25.17 -2.19
CA CYS A 59 14.41 26.39 -1.96
C CYS A 59 13.14 26.11 -1.13
N LEU A 60 12.44 25.01 -1.40
CA LEU A 60 11.26 24.60 -0.62
C LEU A 60 11.62 24.21 0.81
N ASN A 61 12.74 23.52 1.02
CA ASN A 61 13.21 23.16 2.35
C ASN A 61 13.55 24.41 3.18
N GLU A 62 14.26 25.37 2.59
CA GLU A 62 14.49 26.67 3.24
C GLU A 62 13.19 27.40 3.55
N LEU A 63 12.22 27.36 2.64
CA LEU A 63 10.92 27.97 2.88
C LEU A 63 10.19 27.33 4.06
N CYS A 64 10.20 25.99 4.15
CA CYS A 64 9.61 25.27 5.28
C CYS A 64 10.28 25.65 6.60
N LEU A 65 11.62 25.68 6.63
CA LEU A 65 12.38 26.07 7.81
C LEU A 65 12.01 27.47 8.32
N GLU A 66 11.93 28.46 7.43
CA GLU A 66 11.55 29.82 7.79
C GLU A 66 10.12 29.92 8.31
N LEU A 67 9.18 29.17 7.71
CA LEU A 67 7.79 29.14 8.14
C LEU A 67 7.63 28.42 9.49
N GLU A 68 8.33 27.31 9.73
CA GLU A 68 8.38 26.64 11.04
C GLU A 68 8.86 27.61 12.15
N GLN A 69 9.95 28.34 11.91
CA GLN A 69 10.50 29.30 12.87
C GLN A 69 9.51 30.43 13.19
N LYS A 70 8.71 30.84 12.20
CA LYS A 70 7.65 31.83 12.35
C LYS A 70 6.34 31.26 12.88
N LYS A 71 6.29 29.95 13.17
CA LYS A 71 5.08 29.21 13.60
C LYS A 71 3.92 29.36 12.61
N MET A 72 4.24 29.35 11.32
CA MET A 72 3.27 29.41 10.23
C MET A 72 3.07 28.01 9.65
N ALA A 73 1.83 27.71 9.27
CA ALA A 73 1.50 26.43 8.66
C ALA A 73 1.87 26.41 7.16
N ILE A 74 2.40 25.29 6.71
CA ILE A 74 2.62 25.00 5.29
C ILE A 74 2.31 23.53 5.03
N ASN A 75 1.60 23.30 3.94
CA ASN A 75 1.24 21.98 3.45
C ASN A 75 1.83 21.81 2.05
N LEU A 76 2.65 20.78 1.89
CA LEU A 76 3.24 20.41 0.62
C LEU A 76 2.58 19.14 0.09
N CYS A 77 2.27 19.10 -1.20
CA CYS A 77 1.86 17.88 -1.88
C CYS A 77 2.72 17.67 -3.12
N PHE A 78 3.37 16.52 -3.23
CA PHE A 78 4.13 16.13 -4.41
C PHE A 78 3.36 15.08 -5.22
N TYR A 79 3.08 15.40 -6.48
CA TYR A 79 2.41 14.52 -7.43
C TYR A 79 3.36 14.07 -8.53
N LYS A 80 3.13 12.84 -9.03
CA LYS A 80 3.98 12.17 -10.02
C LYS A 80 5.43 12.03 -9.51
N THR A 81 5.60 11.63 -8.26
CA THR A 81 6.92 11.49 -7.63
C THR A 81 7.85 10.53 -8.38
N LYS A 82 7.29 9.60 -9.16
CA LYS A 82 8.04 8.74 -10.10
C LYS A 82 8.93 9.50 -11.09
N ASN A 83 8.61 10.76 -11.39
CA ASN A 83 9.40 11.62 -12.29
C ASN A 83 10.52 12.37 -11.56
N ILE A 84 10.58 12.31 -10.22
CA ILE A 84 11.68 12.86 -9.44
C ILE A 84 12.90 11.93 -9.63
N ALA A 85 14.07 12.49 -9.89
CA ALA A 85 15.29 11.72 -10.06
C ALA A 85 15.68 11.01 -8.75
N GLN A 86 16.27 9.82 -8.85
CA GLN A 86 16.54 8.98 -7.67
C GLN A 86 17.46 9.66 -6.67
N GLU A 87 18.51 10.36 -7.14
CA GLU A 87 19.37 11.14 -6.26
C GLU A 87 18.63 12.28 -5.54
N ILE A 88 17.55 12.79 -6.13
CA ILE A 88 16.74 13.87 -5.55
C ILE A 88 15.76 13.33 -4.53
N LYS A 89 15.19 12.14 -4.73
CA LYS A 89 14.38 11.47 -3.69
C LYS A 89 15.20 11.21 -2.44
N LYS A 90 16.45 10.74 -2.61
CA LYS A 90 17.41 10.59 -1.51
C LYS A 90 17.71 11.94 -0.86
N TYR A 91 17.99 12.98 -1.66
CA TYR A 91 18.22 14.33 -1.14
C TYR A 91 17.03 14.85 -0.31
N ILE A 92 15.80 14.59 -0.71
CA ILE A 92 14.58 14.95 0.05
C ILE A 92 14.57 14.23 1.41
N LEU A 93 14.64 12.89 1.40
CA LEU A 93 14.45 12.08 2.60
C LEU A 93 15.63 12.17 3.59
N VAL A 94 16.86 12.26 3.09
CA VAL A 94 18.07 12.19 3.93
C VAL A 94 18.53 13.58 4.37
N GLU A 95 18.60 14.54 3.44
CA GLU A 95 19.22 15.85 3.68
C GLU A 95 18.20 16.95 3.99
N ASN A 96 16.91 16.76 3.67
CA ASN A 96 15.88 17.79 3.77
C ASN A 96 14.63 17.31 4.53
N LYS A 97 14.82 16.66 5.68
CA LYS A 97 13.74 16.07 6.49
C LYS A 97 12.67 17.07 6.93
N VAL A 98 13.04 18.35 7.06
CA VAL A 98 12.06 19.42 7.36
C VAL A 98 10.98 19.45 6.30
N LEU A 99 11.34 19.31 5.02
CA LEU A 99 10.39 19.23 3.92
C LEU A 99 9.41 18.06 4.12
N CYS A 100 9.89 16.91 4.60
CA CYS A 100 9.05 15.74 4.87
C CYS A 100 7.99 16.01 5.94
N ARG A 101 8.32 16.77 7.00
CA ARG A 101 7.35 17.12 8.06
C ARG A 101 6.14 17.91 7.54
N HIS A 102 6.28 18.57 6.39
CA HIS A 102 5.23 19.33 5.73
C HIS A 102 4.61 18.64 4.52
N LEU A 103 5.07 17.44 4.15
CA LEU A 103 4.49 16.68 3.05
C LEU A 103 3.19 16.01 3.52
N VAL A 104 2.06 16.54 3.06
CA VAL A 104 0.72 15.97 3.25
C VAL A 104 0.46 14.86 2.23
N SER A 105 1.12 14.88 1.08
CA SER A 105 1.01 13.84 0.05
C SER A 105 2.30 13.67 -0.74
N GLY A 106 2.62 12.42 -1.10
CA GLY A 106 3.77 12.05 -1.91
C GLY A 106 4.94 11.49 -1.08
N PHE A 107 4.89 11.58 0.24
CA PHE A 107 5.87 10.97 1.13
C PHE A 107 5.90 9.45 0.96
N GLU A 108 4.73 8.82 0.89
CA GLU A 108 4.58 7.37 0.73
C GLU A 108 5.21 6.88 -0.59
N GLU A 109 4.98 7.59 -1.69
CA GLU A 109 5.55 7.25 -3.00
C GLU A 109 7.08 7.44 -3.06
N LEU A 110 7.63 8.42 -2.30
CA LEU A 110 9.07 8.61 -2.17
C LEU A 110 9.72 7.43 -1.46
N ILE A 111 9.13 7.00 -0.33
CA ILE A 111 9.63 5.90 0.50
C ILE A 111 9.77 4.61 -0.31
N VAL A 112 8.71 4.22 -1.02
CA VAL A 112 8.68 2.91 -1.70
C VAL A 112 9.39 2.91 -3.05
N SER A 113 10.06 4.00 -3.43
CA SER A 113 10.73 4.09 -4.73
C SER A 113 12.05 3.32 -4.82
N SER A 114 12.63 2.90 -3.70
CA SER A 114 13.75 1.95 -3.68
C SER A 114 13.87 1.25 -2.31
N ASN A 115 14.57 0.11 -2.28
CA ASN A 115 14.91 -0.57 -1.03
C ASN A 115 15.72 0.34 -0.09
N GLU A 116 16.69 1.10 -0.63
CA GLU A 116 17.55 2.00 0.16
C GLU A 116 16.73 3.06 0.90
N LEU A 117 15.74 3.67 0.25
CA LEU A 117 14.93 4.73 0.87
C LEU A 117 13.95 4.16 1.90
N ALA A 118 13.39 2.98 1.63
CA ALA A 118 12.59 2.26 2.60
C ALA A 118 13.41 1.92 3.86
N ASP A 119 14.63 1.39 3.69
CA ASP A 119 15.53 1.10 4.81
C ASP A 119 15.87 2.35 5.61
N TYR A 120 16.21 3.44 4.93
CA TYR A 120 16.52 4.69 5.60
C TYR A 120 15.36 5.20 6.47
N VAL A 121 14.12 5.14 5.96
CA VAL A 121 12.92 5.56 6.70
C VAL A 121 12.64 4.64 7.90
N LEU A 122 12.90 3.34 7.76
CA LEU A 122 12.76 2.37 8.85
C LEU A 122 13.80 2.54 9.96
N GLU A 123 15.02 2.95 9.61
CA GLU A 123 16.12 3.18 10.55
C GLU A 123 16.06 4.57 11.21
N ASP A 124 15.52 5.57 10.49
CA ASP A 124 15.46 6.93 10.98
C ASP A 124 14.21 7.20 11.83
N SER A 125 14.43 7.46 13.13
CA SER A 125 13.33 7.67 14.09
C SER A 125 12.39 8.83 13.74
N GLU A 126 12.90 9.91 13.15
CA GLU A 126 12.07 11.07 12.78
C GLU A 126 11.14 10.72 11.63
N LEU A 127 11.67 10.10 10.56
CA LEU A 127 10.86 9.69 9.41
C LEU A 127 9.89 8.55 9.75
N SER A 128 10.30 7.61 10.60
CA SER A 128 9.40 6.57 11.11
C SER A 128 8.24 7.14 11.93
N ASN A 129 8.51 8.12 12.79
CA ASN A 129 7.47 8.81 13.55
C ASN A 129 6.52 9.58 12.62
N LEU A 130 7.07 10.27 11.62
CA LEU A 130 6.28 10.95 10.59
C LEU A 130 5.38 9.97 9.84
N LEU A 131 5.91 8.82 9.41
CA LEU A 131 5.15 7.77 8.73
C LEU A 131 4.01 7.23 9.60
N ASN A 132 4.26 7.00 10.89
CA ASN A 132 3.22 6.55 11.81
C ASN A 132 2.18 7.62 12.16
N SER A 133 2.48 8.89 11.90
CA SER A 133 1.53 10.00 12.10
C SER A 133 0.54 10.18 10.94
N ILE A 134 0.74 9.47 9.82
CA ILE A 134 -0.18 9.52 8.68
C ILE A 134 -1.51 8.88 9.07
N GLU A 135 -2.53 9.72 9.24
CA GLU A 135 -3.88 9.28 9.52
C GLU A 135 -4.51 8.66 8.26
N LYS A 136 -4.80 7.35 8.29
CA LYS A 136 -5.73 6.73 7.32
C LYS A 136 -6.81 5.87 7.99
N SER A 137 -7.43 6.32 9.06
CA SER A 137 -8.56 5.60 9.67
C SER A 137 -9.90 6.16 9.21
N LEU A 138 -10.86 5.28 8.91
CA LEU A 138 -12.26 5.66 8.71
C LEU A 138 -13.05 5.81 10.02
N PHE A 139 -12.55 5.36 11.18
CA PHE A 139 -13.31 5.41 12.43
C PHE A 139 -12.44 5.61 13.68
N SER A 140 -12.91 6.49 14.57
CA SER A 140 -12.31 6.83 15.86
C SER A 140 -12.14 5.59 16.76
N LEU A 141 -10.94 5.50 17.34
CA LEU A 141 -10.32 4.41 18.11
C LEU A 141 -11.01 4.01 19.43
N SER A 142 -12.27 4.37 19.70
CA SER A 142 -12.78 4.28 21.06
C SER A 142 -13.52 2.99 21.44
N ASN A 143 -14.06 2.16 20.53
CA ASN A 143 -14.92 1.02 20.94
C ASN A 143 -15.07 -0.17 19.93
N VAL A 144 -14.03 -0.59 19.20
CA VAL A 144 -14.17 -1.75 18.26
C VAL A 144 -13.08 -2.80 18.49
N GLU A 145 -13.45 -4.08 18.59
CA GLU A 145 -12.53 -5.22 18.80
C GLU A 145 -11.63 -5.51 17.57
N PHE A 146 -12.01 -5.04 16.38
CA PHE A 146 -11.29 -5.25 15.12
C PHE A 146 -11.30 -3.96 14.30
N ILE A 147 -10.14 -3.46 13.87
CA ILE A 147 -10.03 -2.22 13.08
C ILE A 147 -9.54 -2.57 11.66
N PRO A 148 -10.34 -2.33 10.61
CA PRO A 148 -9.88 -2.51 9.24
C PRO A 148 -8.76 -1.51 8.94
N LEU A 149 -7.62 -2.01 8.44
CA LEU A 149 -6.48 -1.18 8.07
C LEU A 149 -6.61 -0.69 6.62
N ILE A 150 -6.47 0.62 6.41
CA ILE A 150 -6.33 1.22 5.08
C ILE A 150 -4.84 1.28 4.73
N GLN A 151 -4.50 0.78 3.55
CA GLN A 151 -3.12 0.72 3.07
C GLN A 151 -2.48 2.11 2.95
N THR A 152 -1.27 2.25 3.49
CA THR A 152 -0.45 3.47 3.37
C THR A 152 0.11 3.59 1.97
N PHE A 153 0.73 2.51 1.51
CA PHE A 153 1.43 2.51 0.24
C PHE A 153 0.53 1.93 -0.86
N PRO A 154 0.65 2.41 -2.11
CA PRO A 154 0.05 1.73 -3.24
C PRO A 154 0.44 0.24 -3.23
N SER A 155 -0.49 -0.64 -3.55
CA SER A 155 -0.24 -2.09 -3.68
C SER A 155 0.22 -2.84 -2.40
N SER A 156 0.11 -2.22 -1.22
CA SER A 156 0.50 -2.84 0.06
C SER A 156 -0.63 -3.57 0.79
N CYS A 157 -1.74 -3.84 0.10
CA CYS A 157 -2.91 -4.57 0.62
C CYS A 157 -2.55 -5.88 1.34
N PHE A 158 -1.58 -6.64 0.83
CA PHE A 158 -1.07 -7.85 1.51
C PHE A 158 -0.39 -7.55 2.83
N ALA A 159 0.44 -6.50 2.92
CA ALA A 159 1.09 -6.11 4.17
C ALA A 159 0.05 -5.72 5.23
N CYS A 160 -0.96 -4.94 4.85
CA CYS A 160 -2.07 -4.60 5.74
C CYS A 160 -2.86 -5.84 6.18
N SER A 161 -3.12 -6.77 5.27
CA SER A 161 -3.86 -8.00 5.57
C SER A 161 -3.09 -8.91 6.53
N ILE A 162 -1.76 -9.00 6.35
CA ILE A 162 -0.88 -9.69 7.29
C ILE A 162 -0.90 -9.01 8.66
N LEU A 163 -0.82 -7.67 8.74
CA LEU A 163 -0.92 -6.96 10.02
C LEU A 163 -2.22 -7.26 10.77
N MET A 164 -3.34 -7.31 10.06
CA MET A 164 -4.63 -7.70 10.64
C MET A 164 -4.57 -9.11 11.22
N VAL A 165 -3.99 -10.09 10.51
CA VAL A 165 -3.76 -11.45 11.04
C VAL A 165 -2.86 -11.44 12.27
N LEU A 166 -1.72 -10.76 12.22
CA LEU A 166 -0.76 -10.74 13.33
C LEU A 166 -1.37 -10.10 14.60
N LYS A 167 -2.18 -9.04 14.43
CA LYS A 167 -2.91 -8.38 15.51
C LYS A 167 -3.93 -9.34 16.14
N GLU A 168 -4.75 -9.99 15.33
CA GLU A 168 -5.77 -10.93 15.82
C GLU A 168 -5.18 -12.16 16.50
N LEU A 169 -4.04 -12.65 16.00
CA LEU A 169 -3.28 -13.74 16.62
C LEU A 169 -2.47 -13.30 17.85
N LYS A 170 -2.57 -12.02 18.27
CA LYS A 170 -1.83 -11.43 19.40
C LYS A 170 -0.31 -11.56 19.27
N LEU A 171 0.18 -11.58 18.04
CA LEU A 171 1.62 -11.60 17.72
C LEU A 171 2.21 -10.18 17.69
N ILE A 172 1.36 -9.16 17.56
CA ILE A 172 1.70 -7.75 17.70
C ILE A 172 0.65 -7.03 18.57
N ASN A 173 1.03 -5.89 19.15
CA ASN A 173 0.13 -5.06 19.95
C ASN A 173 -0.79 -4.23 19.07
N GLU A 174 -0.29 -3.17 18.43
CA GLU A 174 -1.07 -2.35 17.50
C GLU A 174 -0.35 -2.24 16.17
N PRO A 175 -1.05 -2.35 15.03
CA PRO A 175 -0.47 -2.14 13.72
C PRO A 175 0.05 -0.71 13.56
N THR A 176 1.27 -0.57 13.00
CA THR A 176 1.84 0.73 12.64
C THR A 176 2.19 0.79 11.16
N ARG A 177 2.32 2.00 10.60
CA ARG A 177 2.68 2.18 9.19
C ARG A 177 4.14 1.84 8.91
N THR A 178 5.00 2.00 9.91
CA THR A 178 6.36 1.43 9.88
C THR A 178 6.33 -0.09 9.78
N GLN A 179 5.47 -0.79 10.53
CA GLN A 179 5.34 -2.25 10.40
C GLN A 179 4.77 -2.64 9.02
N GLU A 180 3.82 -1.87 8.49
CA GLU A 180 3.31 -2.07 7.13
C GLU A 180 4.45 -1.97 6.11
N LEU A 181 5.30 -0.94 6.20
CA LEU A 181 6.47 -0.79 5.33
C LEU A 181 7.46 -1.94 5.49
N GLN A 182 7.73 -2.38 6.72
CA GLN A 182 8.63 -3.51 7.00
C GLN A 182 8.16 -4.79 6.32
N ILE A 183 6.87 -5.11 6.44
CA ILE A 183 6.27 -6.27 5.80
C ILE A 183 6.29 -6.08 4.29
N TYR A 184 5.81 -4.93 3.81
CA TYR A 184 5.67 -4.65 2.39
C TYR A 184 7.01 -4.79 1.66
N LYS A 185 8.09 -4.25 2.24
CA LYS A 185 9.46 -4.38 1.74
C LYS A 185 9.91 -5.84 1.60
N GLN A 186 9.52 -6.71 2.53
CA GLN A 186 9.92 -8.11 2.52
C GLN A 186 9.15 -8.93 1.49
N ILE A 187 7.93 -8.51 1.13
CA ILE A 187 7.04 -9.28 0.27
C ILE A 187 6.86 -8.72 -1.13
N TRP A 188 7.23 -7.48 -1.42
CA TRP A 188 7.05 -6.93 -2.77
C TRP A 188 7.90 -7.66 -3.82
N LEU A 189 7.47 -7.65 -5.07
CA LEU A 189 8.30 -8.09 -6.19
C LEU A 189 9.51 -7.17 -6.35
N GLU A 190 9.22 -5.88 -6.47
CA GLU A 190 10.17 -4.77 -6.57
C GLU A 190 9.67 -3.60 -5.70
N PRO A 191 10.52 -2.60 -5.37
CA PRO A 191 10.12 -1.46 -4.54
C PRO A 191 8.85 -0.78 -5.04
N GLY A 192 7.82 -0.74 -4.19
CA GLY A 192 6.53 -0.09 -4.48
C GLY A 192 5.61 -0.85 -5.43
N GLU A 193 6.01 -2.06 -5.86
CA GLU A 193 5.20 -2.92 -6.72
C GLU A 193 4.38 -3.94 -5.91
N GLN A 194 3.53 -4.70 -6.59
CA GLN A 194 2.68 -5.73 -5.94
C GLN A 194 3.48 -6.80 -5.19
N ALA A 195 2.80 -7.45 -4.23
CA ALA A 195 3.39 -8.54 -3.46
C ALA A 195 3.66 -9.79 -4.30
N ASP A 196 4.75 -10.46 -3.95
CA ASP A 196 5.10 -11.81 -4.35
C ASP A 196 4.47 -12.81 -3.37
N ILE A 197 3.61 -13.69 -3.88
CA ILE A 197 2.91 -14.69 -3.06
C ILE A 197 3.89 -15.66 -2.38
N GLU A 198 4.99 -16.04 -3.03
CA GLU A 198 5.99 -16.91 -2.39
C GLU A 198 6.62 -16.20 -1.19
N LYS A 199 6.96 -14.91 -1.32
CA LYS A 199 7.48 -14.12 -0.20
C LYS A 199 6.43 -13.92 0.90
N VAL A 200 5.15 -13.77 0.57
CA VAL A 200 4.04 -13.71 1.55
C VAL A 200 3.97 -15.00 2.37
N ILE A 201 3.97 -16.16 1.71
CA ILE A 201 3.91 -17.46 2.39
C ILE A 201 5.17 -17.67 3.25
N LEU A 202 6.35 -17.33 2.71
CA LEU A 202 7.60 -17.39 3.47
C LEU A 202 7.58 -16.49 4.71
N TYR A 203 7.09 -15.25 4.59
CA TYR A 203 6.96 -14.32 5.70
C TYR A 203 6.09 -14.91 6.81
N LEU A 204 4.89 -15.40 6.48
CA LEU A 204 3.96 -16.00 7.44
C LEU A 204 4.50 -17.28 8.07
N SER A 205 5.29 -18.07 7.33
CA SER A 205 5.92 -19.29 7.84
C SER A 205 6.88 -19.03 9.02
N GLN A 206 7.46 -17.83 9.11
CA GLN A 206 8.34 -17.43 10.22
C GLN A 206 7.60 -17.39 11.57
N TYR A 207 6.29 -17.13 11.54
CA TYR A 207 5.40 -17.16 12.70
C TYR A 207 4.86 -18.57 13.00
N LYS A 208 5.31 -19.59 12.26
CA LYS A 208 4.85 -20.98 12.34
C LYS A 208 3.35 -21.13 12.09
N ILE A 209 2.71 -20.18 11.41
CA ILE A 209 1.27 -20.22 11.17
C ILE A 209 0.97 -21.24 10.07
N LYS A 210 -0.04 -22.10 10.27
CA LYS A 210 -0.49 -23.04 9.24
C LYS A 210 -1.25 -22.29 8.15
N MET A 211 -0.91 -22.60 6.91
CA MET A 211 -1.50 -22.01 5.72
C MET A 211 -2.06 -23.10 4.80
N ILE A 212 -3.26 -22.86 4.30
CA ILE A 212 -3.96 -23.72 3.35
C ILE A 212 -4.26 -22.86 2.13
N GLY A 213 -3.58 -23.16 1.02
CA GLY A 213 -3.94 -22.63 -0.27
C GLY A 213 -5.24 -23.28 -0.76
N LEU A 214 -6.26 -22.49 -0.99
CA LEU A 214 -7.54 -22.88 -1.56
C LEU A 214 -7.52 -22.64 -3.07
N ASP A 215 -7.77 -23.70 -3.84
CA ASP A 215 -7.87 -23.66 -5.31
C ASP A 215 -9.29 -24.06 -5.73
N PHE A 216 -10.09 -23.07 -6.13
CA PHE A 216 -11.46 -23.24 -6.61
C PHE A 216 -11.42 -23.56 -8.10
N VAL A 217 -11.46 -24.86 -8.40
CA VAL A 217 -11.05 -25.43 -9.70
C VAL A 217 -11.80 -24.79 -10.87
N GLU A 218 -13.12 -24.66 -10.76
CA GLU A 218 -13.98 -24.03 -11.79
C GLU A 218 -13.46 -22.64 -12.19
N LYS A 219 -13.23 -21.76 -11.21
CA LYS A 219 -12.79 -20.37 -11.45
C LYS A 219 -11.33 -20.31 -11.90
N THR A 220 -10.49 -21.19 -11.37
CA THR A 220 -9.10 -21.30 -11.81
C THR A 220 -9.03 -21.72 -13.28
N ASP A 221 -9.82 -22.70 -13.69
CA ASP A 221 -9.88 -23.18 -15.08
C ASP A 221 -10.40 -22.09 -16.02
N ASP A 222 -11.47 -21.39 -15.65
CA ASP A 222 -11.99 -20.24 -16.40
C ASP A 222 -10.91 -19.15 -16.59
N LEU A 223 -10.14 -18.89 -15.54
CA LEU A 223 -9.07 -17.89 -15.55
C LEU A 223 -7.90 -18.32 -16.44
N LEU A 224 -7.48 -19.60 -16.38
CA LEU A 224 -6.43 -20.16 -17.23
C LEU A 224 -6.84 -20.22 -18.70
N ASP A 225 -8.10 -20.54 -18.99
CA ASP A 225 -8.65 -20.51 -20.34
C ASP A 225 -8.69 -19.07 -20.89
N LEU A 226 -9.12 -18.09 -20.07
CA LEU A 226 -9.00 -16.67 -20.40
C LEU A 226 -7.55 -16.30 -20.74
N SER A 227 -6.59 -16.69 -19.90
CA SER A 227 -5.16 -16.44 -20.14
C SER A 227 -4.73 -16.95 -21.51
N ASN A 228 -5.08 -18.20 -21.85
CA ASN A 228 -4.72 -18.81 -23.12
C ASN A 228 -5.30 -18.06 -24.33
N ARG A 229 -6.56 -17.60 -24.24
CA ARG A 229 -7.19 -16.81 -25.30
C ARG A 229 -6.52 -15.45 -25.51
N ILE A 230 -6.11 -14.79 -24.43
CA ILE A 230 -5.57 -13.42 -24.50
C ILE A 230 -4.06 -13.35 -24.66
N LYS A 231 -3.32 -14.47 -24.57
CA LYS A 231 -1.85 -14.50 -24.57
C LYS A 231 -1.17 -13.71 -25.69
N ASN A 232 -1.77 -13.68 -26.88
CA ASN A 232 -1.21 -12.96 -28.02
C ASN A 232 -1.63 -11.48 -28.06
N SER A 233 -2.83 -11.16 -27.58
CA SER A 233 -3.38 -9.79 -27.59
C SER A 233 -3.02 -8.97 -26.36
N ARG A 234 -2.81 -9.64 -25.21
CA ARG A 234 -2.52 -9.07 -23.89
C ARG A 234 -1.52 -9.99 -23.17
N PRO A 235 -0.28 -10.10 -23.68
CA PRO A 235 0.72 -11.03 -23.16
C PRO A 235 1.04 -10.80 -21.68
N GLU A 236 1.10 -9.54 -21.24
CA GLU A 236 1.39 -9.18 -19.85
C GLU A 236 0.30 -9.70 -18.89
N LEU A 237 -0.98 -9.49 -19.23
CA LEU A 237 -2.11 -9.99 -18.42
C LEU A 237 -2.15 -11.53 -18.41
N SER A 238 -1.89 -12.17 -19.55
CA SER A 238 -1.79 -13.63 -19.62
C SER A 238 -0.69 -14.14 -18.69
N GLN A 239 0.51 -13.55 -18.75
CA GLN A 239 1.62 -13.98 -17.91
C GLN A 239 1.31 -13.76 -16.42
N HIS A 240 0.63 -12.66 -16.09
CA HIS A 240 0.21 -12.37 -14.73
C HIS A 240 -0.74 -13.44 -14.16
N ILE A 241 -1.73 -13.88 -14.94
CA ILE A 241 -2.64 -14.98 -14.56
C ILE A 241 -1.86 -16.27 -14.30
N ILE A 242 -0.97 -16.64 -15.23
CA ILE A 242 -0.15 -17.86 -15.12
C ILE A 242 0.72 -17.80 -13.86
N ASN A 243 1.32 -16.65 -13.57
CA ASN A 243 2.18 -16.47 -12.40
C ASN A 243 1.41 -16.68 -11.09
N GLN A 244 0.19 -16.16 -10.98
CA GLN A 244 -0.66 -16.35 -9.79
C GLN A 244 -0.90 -17.83 -9.50
N TYR A 245 -1.34 -18.57 -10.52
CA TYR A 245 -1.61 -20.00 -10.40
C TYR A 245 -0.33 -20.79 -10.09
N THR A 246 0.76 -20.49 -10.80
CA THR A 246 2.04 -21.20 -10.67
C THR A 246 2.65 -21.03 -9.27
N LEU A 247 2.70 -19.80 -8.76
CA LEU A 247 3.27 -19.49 -7.44
C LEU A 247 2.48 -20.18 -6.32
N PHE A 248 1.16 -20.29 -6.48
CA PHE A 248 0.31 -20.93 -5.48
C PHE A 248 0.58 -22.44 -5.34
N HIS A 249 0.76 -23.14 -6.46
CA HIS A 249 0.98 -24.59 -6.46
C HIS A 249 2.43 -25.00 -6.21
N GLN A 250 3.42 -24.18 -6.59
CA GLN A 250 4.84 -24.51 -6.42
C GLN A 250 5.30 -24.55 -4.95
N ASN A 251 4.64 -23.79 -4.06
CA ASN A 251 5.06 -23.67 -2.66
C ASN A 251 4.80 -24.92 -1.80
N LYS A 252 3.92 -25.83 -2.25
CA LYS A 252 3.53 -27.05 -1.50
C LYS A 252 4.71 -27.93 -1.08
N ASN A 253 5.79 -27.93 -1.86
CA ASN A 253 6.95 -28.79 -1.60
C ASN A 253 8.11 -28.07 -0.91
N LYS A 254 7.99 -26.75 -0.67
CA LYS A 254 9.07 -25.91 -0.13
C LYS A 254 8.84 -25.51 1.33
N ILE A 255 7.58 -25.45 1.78
CA ILE A 255 7.21 -24.85 3.08
C ILE A 255 6.33 -25.83 3.85
N ASN A 256 6.82 -26.34 4.99
CA ASN A 256 6.15 -27.38 5.79
C ASN A 256 4.78 -26.95 6.33
N GLN A 257 4.60 -25.66 6.61
CA GLN A 257 3.34 -25.09 7.11
C GLN A 257 2.33 -24.80 6.00
N TYR A 258 2.65 -25.09 4.74
CA TYR A 258 1.81 -24.80 3.58
C TYR A 258 1.27 -26.09 2.95
N SER A 259 -0.02 -26.11 2.69
CA SER A 259 -0.71 -27.17 1.97
C SER A 259 -1.66 -26.56 0.95
N VAL A 260 -2.10 -27.35 -0.04
CA VAL A 260 -3.09 -26.91 -1.03
C VAL A 260 -4.28 -27.84 -0.99
N LEU A 261 -5.47 -27.27 -0.86
CA LEU A 261 -6.77 -27.94 -0.93
C LEU A 261 -7.46 -27.52 -2.23
N LYS A 262 -7.77 -28.51 -3.07
CA LYS A 262 -8.59 -28.33 -4.26
C LYS A 262 -10.07 -28.37 -3.89
N ILE A 263 -10.84 -27.46 -4.45
CA ILE A 263 -12.26 -27.26 -4.17
C ILE A 263 -12.97 -27.39 -5.51
N GLU A 264 -13.46 -28.60 -5.78
CA GLU A 264 -14.19 -28.94 -7.00
C GLU A 264 -15.61 -28.36 -6.97
N ASP A 265 -16.20 -28.28 -5.77
CA ASP A 265 -17.52 -27.70 -5.53
C ASP A 265 -17.41 -26.56 -4.49
N PRO A 266 -17.53 -25.28 -4.90
CA PRO A 266 -17.43 -24.14 -3.98
C PRO A 266 -18.53 -24.16 -2.90
N TYR A 267 -19.70 -24.74 -3.20
CA TYR A 267 -20.84 -24.84 -2.29
C TYR A 267 -20.65 -25.92 -1.21
N SER A 268 -19.63 -26.77 -1.35
CA SER A 268 -19.23 -27.72 -0.31
C SER A 268 -18.55 -27.05 0.90
N ILE A 269 -18.14 -25.79 0.77
CA ILE A 269 -17.49 -25.01 1.82
C ILE A 269 -18.49 -24.02 2.44
N ASN A 270 -18.62 -24.07 3.75
CA ASN A 270 -19.47 -23.16 4.52
C ASN A 270 -18.63 -22.32 5.50
N ASN A 271 -19.29 -21.46 6.27
CA ASN A 271 -18.62 -20.59 7.24
C ASN A 271 -17.83 -21.40 8.30
N GLU A 272 -18.27 -22.60 8.67
CA GLU A 272 -17.55 -23.42 9.66
C GLU A 272 -16.13 -23.77 9.20
N PHE A 273 -15.89 -23.96 7.89
CA PHE A 273 -14.54 -24.18 7.38
C PHE A 273 -13.60 -22.99 7.68
N PHE A 274 -14.12 -21.77 7.60
CA PHE A 274 -13.35 -20.54 7.81
C PHE A 274 -13.28 -20.10 9.27
N LYS A 275 -14.04 -20.77 10.15
CA LYS A 275 -14.18 -20.39 11.55
C LYS A 275 -12.84 -20.54 12.28
N GLY A 276 -12.47 -19.51 13.03
CA GLY A 276 -11.19 -19.47 13.75
C GLY A 276 -9.95 -19.32 12.87
N GLY A 277 -10.12 -19.01 11.58
CA GLY A 277 -9.04 -18.64 10.67
C GLY A 277 -9.31 -17.32 9.94
N PHE A 278 -8.35 -16.96 9.09
CA PHE A 278 -8.39 -15.75 8.26
C PHE A 278 -8.10 -16.11 6.82
N THR A 279 -8.71 -15.45 5.86
CA THR A 279 -8.58 -15.78 4.44
C THR A 279 -8.13 -14.57 3.65
N PHE A 280 -7.02 -14.71 2.94
CA PHE A 280 -6.57 -13.76 1.94
C PHE A 280 -7.17 -14.14 0.59
N LEU A 281 -8.21 -13.45 0.19
CA LEU A 281 -8.90 -13.65 -1.08
C LEU A 281 -8.14 -12.91 -2.17
N ILE A 282 -7.57 -13.66 -3.11
CA ILE A 282 -6.78 -13.08 -4.19
C ILE A 282 -7.75 -12.65 -5.29
N SER A 283 -7.67 -11.37 -5.64
CA SER A 283 -8.56 -10.73 -6.60
C SER A 283 -7.77 -9.97 -7.66
N ARG A 284 -8.40 -9.73 -8.80
CA ARG A 284 -7.88 -8.91 -9.87
C ARG A 284 -8.72 -7.66 -10.02
N SER A 285 -8.08 -6.51 -9.95
CA SER A 285 -8.75 -5.25 -10.23
C SER A 285 -9.10 -5.12 -11.71
N SER A 286 -10.34 -4.74 -12.01
CA SER A 286 -10.79 -4.45 -13.37
C SER A 286 -10.07 -3.26 -14.02
N SER A 287 -9.58 -2.30 -13.22
CA SER A 287 -9.01 -1.04 -13.70
C SER A 287 -7.49 -1.04 -13.86
N SER A 288 -6.74 -1.71 -12.97
CA SER A 288 -5.28 -1.73 -12.97
C SER A 288 -4.68 -3.05 -13.45
N GLN A 289 -5.51 -4.09 -13.64
CA GLN A 289 -5.10 -5.46 -13.99
C GLN A 289 -4.10 -6.14 -13.02
N GLY A 290 -3.73 -5.49 -11.93
CA GLY A 290 -2.87 -6.05 -10.89
C GLY A 290 -3.61 -6.92 -9.88
N LEU A 291 -2.82 -7.63 -9.08
CA LEU A 291 -3.29 -8.38 -7.92
C LEU A 291 -3.72 -7.45 -6.79
N HIS A 292 -4.86 -7.75 -6.20
CA HIS A 292 -5.33 -7.14 -4.97
C HIS A 292 -5.76 -8.24 -4.01
N VAL A 293 -5.52 -8.07 -2.72
CA VAL A 293 -6.01 -8.99 -1.70
C VAL A 293 -7.13 -8.37 -0.90
N LEU A 294 -8.21 -9.12 -0.75
CA LEU A 294 -9.25 -8.84 0.23
C LEU A 294 -9.01 -9.73 1.45
N PHE A 295 -9.16 -9.16 2.63
CA PHE A 295 -9.09 -9.90 3.87
C PHE A 295 -10.47 -10.40 4.25
N ALA A 296 -10.60 -11.67 4.63
CA ALA A 296 -11.86 -12.23 5.09
C ALA A 296 -11.72 -13.07 6.35
N ARG A 297 -12.81 -13.15 7.11
CA ARG A 297 -12.96 -14.01 8.29
C ARG A 297 -14.43 -14.29 8.56
N VAL A 298 -14.70 -15.24 9.44
CA VAL A 298 -16.04 -15.38 10.03
C VAL A 298 -16.16 -14.46 11.23
N TRP A 299 -17.17 -13.60 11.23
CA TRP A 299 -17.51 -12.70 12.33
C TRP A 299 -19.00 -12.77 12.62
N GLN A 300 -19.37 -13.11 13.86
CA GLN A 300 -20.77 -13.26 14.27
C GLN A 300 -21.56 -14.19 13.34
N GLU A 301 -20.98 -15.33 12.99
CA GLU A 301 -21.51 -16.35 12.05
C GLU A 301 -21.68 -15.88 10.59
N GLN A 302 -21.26 -14.66 10.26
CA GLN A 302 -21.28 -14.12 8.90
C GLN A 302 -19.88 -14.13 8.27
N PHE A 303 -19.81 -14.19 6.94
CA PHE A 303 -18.57 -14.05 6.19
C PHE A 303 -18.26 -12.57 5.96
N GLN A 304 -17.29 -12.06 6.72
CA GLN A 304 -16.84 -10.67 6.64
C GLN A 304 -15.71 -10.54 5.62
N VAL A 305 -15.79 -9.53 4.76
CA VAL A 305 -14.78 -9.21 3.76
C VAL A 305 -14.38 -7.75 3.91
N ILE A 306 -13.09 -7.50 3.86
CA ILE A 306 -12.48 -6.20 4.11
C ILE A 306 -11.55 -5.89 2.95
N ASP A 307 -11.70 -4.72 2.37
CA ASP A 307 -10.83 -4.21 1.31
C ASP A 307 -9.81 -3.23 1.89
N PRO A 308 -8.52 -3.61 2.02
CA PRO A 308 -7.50 -2.72 2.59
C PRO A 308 -7.21 -1.49 1.73
N GLU A 309 -7.65 -1.42 0.47
CA GLU A 309 -7.42 -0.24 -0.36
C GLU A 309 -8.12 1.00 0.22
N ASN A 310 -9.36 0.82 0.70
CA ASN A 310 -10.21 1.90 1.19
C ASN A 310 -10.77 1.65 2.60
N GLY A 311 -10.47 0.49 3.21
CA GLY A 311 -11.07 0.08 4.49
C GLY A 311 -12.55 -0.28 4.39
N GLU A 312 -13.06 -0.59 3.20
CA GLU A 312 -14.45 -0.98 3.01
C GLU A 312 -14.70 -2.35 3.66
N VAL A 313 -15.76 -2.47 4.43
CA VAL A 313 -16.17 -3.72 5.10
C VAL A 313 -17.53 -4.13 4.57
N LYS A 314 -17.64 -5.38 4.12
CA LYS A 314 -18.89 -6.02 3.69
C LYS A 314 -19.13 -7.28 4.48
N MET A 315 -20.40 -7.51 4.80
CA MET A 315 -20.85 -8.69 5.50
C MET A 315 -21.74 -9.49 4.57
N TYR A 316 -21.45 -10.78 4.45
CA TYR A 316 -22.25 -11.75 3.71
C TYR A 316 -22.79 -12.78 4.70
N PRO A 317 -24.05 -13.22 4.58
CA PRO A 317 -24.59 -14.28 5.42
C PRO A 317 -23.75 -15.56 5.37
N SER A 318 -23.20 -15.91 4.21
CA SER A 318 -22.35 -17.09 4.03
C SER A 318 -21.22 -16.87 3.01
N PHE A 319 -20.24 -17.77 3.00
CA PHE A 319 -19.25 -17.86 1.93
C PHE A 319 -19.89 -18.11 0.56
N GLU A 320 -20.95 -18.91 0.48
CA GLU A 320 -21.73 -19.16 -0.74
C GLU A 320 -22.30 -17.86 -1.31
N GLU A 321 -22.99 -17.06 -0.48
CA GLU A 321 -23.53 -15.77 -0.92
C GLU A 321 -22.44 -14.78 -1.32
N TYR A 322 -21.30 -14.82 -0.62
CA TYR A 322 -20.10 -14.12 -1.05
C TYR A 322 -19.70 -14.59 -2.45
N TYR A 323 -19.50 -15.89 -2.66
CA TYR A 323 -19.02 -16.48 -3.91
C TYR A 323 -19.92 -16.13 -5.11
N ASP A 324 -21.24 -16.18 -4.93
CA ASP A 324 -22.22 -15.79 -5.95
C ASP A 324 -22.19 -14.29 -6.27
N SER A 325 -21.91 -13.45 -5.28
CA SER A 325 -21.87 -12.00 -5.46
C SER A 325 -20.62 -11.51 -6.19
N PHE A 326 -19.59 -12.34 -6.34
CA PHE A 326 -18.25 -11.88 -6.72
C PHE A 326 -18.11 -11.37 -8.14
N GLU A 327 -19.00 -11.80 -9.03
CA GLU A 327 -19.06 -11.30 -10.41
C GLU A 327 -19.50 -9.83 -10.49
N ASN A 328 -20.07 -9.29 -9.41
CA ASN A 328 -20.56 -7.91 -9.30
C ASN A 328 -19.57 -6.95 -8.62
N PHE A 329 -18.39 -7.42 -8.20
CA PHE A 329 -17.38 -6.56 -7.59
C PHE A 329 -16.50 -5.89 -8.66
N SER A 330 -16.00 -4.68 -8.38
CA SER A 330 -14.96 -4.04 -9.20
C SER A 330 -13.63 -4.82 -9.23
N LYS A 331 -13.48 -5.80 -8.33
CA LYS A 331 -12.33 -6.70 -8.15
C LYS A 331 -12.80 -8.15 -8.24
N ALA A 332 -12.49 -8.82 -9.34
CA ALA A 332 -12.93 -10.20 -9.57
C ALA A 332 -12.02 -11.20 -8.83
N PHE A 333 -12.61 -12.12 -8.07
CA PHE A 333 -11.88 -13.20 -7.39
C PHE A 333 -11.23 -14.11 -8.44
N THR A 334 -9.99 -14.52 -8.18
CA THR A 334 -9.19 -15.27 -9.16
C THR A 334 -9.35 -16.79 -9.05
N GLY A 335 -10.16 -17.29 -8.12
CA GLY A 335 -10.27 -18.71 -7.83
C GLY A 335 -9.23 -19.21 -6.82
N VAL A 336 -8.38 -18.33 -6.30
CA VAL A 336 -7.29 -18.70 -5.40
C VAL A 336 -7.34 -17.88 -4.11
N ALA A 337 -7.22 -18.55 -2.96
CA ALA A 337 -7.20 -17.87 -1.65
C ALA A 337 -6.24 -18.51 -0.67
N LEU A 338 -5.52 -17.72 0.13
CA LEU A 338 -4.67 -18.25 1.21
C LEU A 338 -5.42 -18.22 2.54
N HIS A 339 -5.82 -19.37 3.05
CA HIS A 339 -6.42 -19.51 4.37
C HIS A 339 -5.36 -19.74 5.44
N VAL A 340 -5.46 -19.02 6.54
CA VAL A 340 -4.49 -18.93 7.62
C VAL A 340 -5.18 -19.38 8.91
N VAL A 341 -4.64 -20.41 9.54
CA VAL A 341 -5.25 -21.04 10.72
C VAL A 341 -4.35 -20.83 11.93
N SER A 342 -4.94 -20.42 13.07
CA SER A 342 -4.21 -20.34 14.32
C SER A 342 -3.74 -21.73 14.77
N ASN A 343 -2.49 -21.84 15.24
CA ASN A 343 -1.96 -23.08 15.82
C ASN A 343 -2.72 -23.54 17.07
N SER A 344 -3.48 -22.64 17.72
CA SER A 344 -4.27 -22.95 18.91
C SER A 344 -5.54 -23.77 18.64
N ASN A 345 -5.95 -23.95 17.38
CA ASN A 345 -7.17 -24.68 17.01
C ASN A 345 -6.90 -26.16 16.64
N LEU A 346 -5.75 -26.69 17.04
CA LEU A 346 -5.48 -28.13 17.06
C LEU A 346 -5.68 -28.65 18.48
N ILE A 347 -6.95 -28.88 18.86
CA ILE A 347 -7.33 -29.79 19.94
C ILE A 347 -7.98 -31.00 19.31
#